data_AF-D2W1X1-F1
#
_entry.id   AF-D2W1X1-F1
#
_cell.length_a   1.000
_cell.length_b   1.000
_cell.length_c   1.000
_cell.angle_alpha   90.00
_cell.angle_beta   90.00
_cell.angle_gamma   90.00
#
_symmetry.space_group_name_H-M   'P 1'
#
loop_
_entity.id
_entity.type
_entity.pdbx_description
1 polymer ?
#
loop_
_entity_poly.entity_id
_entity_poly.type
_entity_poly.pdbx_seq_one_letter_code
_entity_poly.pdbx_strand_id
1 'polypeptide(L)'
;MKKTTQQQQIIKQLITKLILTEKASRRGFSKSIIPLLNNQTQNNFEDKTEFQYAYRQCDKERELAPFCNMTSKTLSKMTFNHGNYFKATIPNQLYSQVEINPIQHQQHELRFSVQYNEAIMERRVREESIDANIDLSIVYNYSKMTPASLSVSTLVEFVENTSINSLVLSSGWLIEELRIRLAQQVQLLDEMPHGLNLMPSIRIVRDWYLTSFKQLYQIKSKPRNRSEEIEFTNVIRTIYDRHNPTMVSVAGGVAELKEELKKTMLEYIDYTNYSSLKDHLDSFYINRIGIRTLLEHHLSLHDQVENPNCNLSKLICKNTNPILVANRAIKDAQDWCLAHYGKFPQVIVSTSGNQDDLLFPYVPNHLQFQLIELLINSMRAVVENHTDSLPPVGILMSSSQDEVTIRISDEGKGIPRKDMPQLFSYLYSTASVRKEIVNQDGKQGSVAGFGFGLPLVKLYSKYWGGEFKLNSVSGYGTDAYLYFTK
;
A
#
# COMPACT_ATOMS: atom_id res chain seq x y z
N MET A 1 -17.67 -41.33 27.09
CA MET A 1 -18.15 -41.82 28.41
C MET A 1 -17.28 -41.20 29.51
N LYS A 2 -17.90 -40.48 30.49
CA LYS A 2 -17.50 -40.23 31.90
C LYS A 2 -15.99 -40.09 32.22
N LYS A 3 -15.46 -39.00 32.79
CA LYS A 3 -15.99 -37.82 33.51
C LYS A 3 -15.04 -36.62 33.27
N THR A 4 -15.47 -35.36 33.27
CA THR A 4 -15.51 -34.51 34.49
C THR A 4 -14.41 -34.78 35.54
N THR A 5 -13.15 -34.82 35.08
CA THR A 5 -11.90 -34.78 35.89
C THR A 5 -10.94 -33.69 35.36
N GLN A 6 -10.99 -33.45 34.05
CA GLN A 6 -10.33 -32.37 33.32
C GLN A 6 -10.77 -30.96 33.79
N GLN A 7 -12.04 -30.80 34.14
CA GLN A 7 -12.56 -29.57 34.76
C GLN A 7 -12.10 -29.39 36.22
N GLN A 8 -11.80 -30.44 36.98
CA GLN A 8 -11.37 -30.31 38.38
C GLN A 8 -9.86 -30.06 38.55
N GLN A 9 -9.01 -30.51 37.61
CA GLN A 9 -7.57 -30.27 37.63
C GLN A 9 -7.17 -28.87 37.14
N ILE A 10 -7.83 -28.38 36.09
CA ILE A 10 -7.60 -27.05 35.53
C ILE A 10 -8.07 -25.97 36.53
N ILE A 11 -9.23 -26.19 37.19
CA ILE A 11 -9.75 -25.32 38.26
C ILE A 11 -8.89 -25.38 39.53
N LYS A 12 -8.33 -26.53 39.92
CA LYS A 12 -7.41 -26.60 41.08
C LYS A 12 -6.07 -25.91 40.85
N GLN A 13 -5.50 -25.94 39.65
CA GLN A 13 -4.19 -25.33 39.38
C GLN A 13 -4.26 -23.81 39.22
N LEU A 14 -5.30 -23.30 38.55
CA LEU A 14 -5.59 -21.87 38.44
C LEU A 14 -5.84 -21.23 39.81
N ILE A 15 -6.64 -21.89 40.68
CA ILE A 15 -6.95 -21.41 42.04
C ILE A 15 -5.74 -21.50 42.98
N THR A 16 -4.92 -22.55 42.89
CA THR A 16 -3.73 -22.69 43.76
C THR A 16 -2.63 -21.68 43.40
N LYS A 17 -2.45 -21.34 42.11
CA LYS A 17 -1.47 -20.31 41.72
C LYS A 17 -1.93 -18.90 42.06
N LEU A 18 -3.21 -18.59 41.89
CA LEU A 18 -3.77 -17.30 42.33
C LEU A 18 -3.64 -17.12 43.85
N ILE A 19 -3.93 -18.15 44.67
CA ILE A 19 -3.81 -18.10 46.14
C ILE A 19 -2.35 -18.01 46.64
N LEU A 20 -1.41 -18.71 45.98
CA LEU A 20 0.03 -18.62 46.33
C LEU A 20 0.63 -17.27 45.95
N THR A 21 0.16 -16.64 44.88
CA THR A 21 0.57 -15.29 44.44
C THR A 21 -0.07 -14.21 45.33
N GLU A 22 -1.28 -14.45 45.82
CA GLU A 22 -2.01 -13.56 46.73
C GLU A 22 -1.44 -13.59 48.17
N LYS A 23 -1.05 -14.76 48.72
CA LYS A 23 -0.46 -14.87 50.08
C LYS A 23 1.02 -14.47 50.18
N ALA A 24 1.78 -14.51 49.09
CA ALA A 24 3.16 -14.01 49.07
C ALA A 24 3.24 -12.48 49.17
N SER A 25 2.13 -11.77 48.91
CA SER A 25 2.07 -10.30 48.94
C SER A 25 1.85 -9.68 50.33
N ARG A 26 1.64 -10.48 51.40
CA ARG A 26 1.44 -9.95 52.76
C ARG A 26 2.18 -10.74 53.84
N ARG A 27 3.37 -10.23 54.19
CA ARG A 27 4.15 -10.43 55.44
C ARG A 27 4.78 -11.82 55.64
N GLY A 28 6.10 -11.81 55.89
CA GLY A 28 6.99 -12.96 55.67
C GLY A 28 6.88 -14.12 56.65
N PHE A 29 7.31 -15.31 56.19
CA PHE A 29 7.84 -16.42 57.02
C PHE A 29 8.55 -17.49 56.15
N SER A 30 9.75 -17.87 56.62
CA SER A 30 10.50 -19.15 56.57
C SER A 30 10.77 -19.95 55.27
N LYS A 31 12.07 -20.28 55.12
CA LYS A 31 12.80 -21.02 54.07
C LYS A 31 12.50 -22.54 53.93
N SER A 32 11.37 -23.07 54.39
CA SER A 32 11.21 -24.55 54.51
C SER A 32 10.32 -25.24 53.46
N ILE A 33 9.73 -24.55 52.48
CA ILE A 33 8.79 -25.15 51.51
C ILE A 33 9.37 -25.32 50.09
N ILE A 34 10.57 -24.80 49.84
CA ILE A 34 11.21 -24.82 48.52
C ILE A 34 11.50 -26.25 47.98
N PRO A 35 11.87 -27.27 48.80
CA PRO A 35 12.18 -28.60 48.25
C PRO A 35 10.95 -29.45 47.88
N LEU A 36 9.76 -29.16 48.42
CA LEU A 36 8.55 -29.98 48.21
C LEU A 36 7.81 -29.65 46.92
N LEU A 37 8.02 -28.46 46.34
CA LEU A 37 7.38 -28.02 45.09
C LEU A 37 8.19 -28.36 43.83
N ASN A 38 9.49 -28.67 43.96
CA ASN A 38 10.33 -28.96 42.78
C ASN A 38 9.99 -30.30 42.10
N ASN A 39 9.46 -31.29 42.82
CA ASN A 39 9.26 -32.62 42.25
C ASN A 39 7.90 -32.87 41.57
N GLN A 40 6.90 -31.98 41.69
CA GLN A 40 5.55 -32.23 41.14
C GLN A 40 5.05 -31.23 40.09
N THR A 41 5.74 -30.10 39.86
CA THR A 41 5.30 -29.11 38.86
C THR A 41 6.32 -28.82 37.75
N GLN A 42 7.52 -29.39 37.78
CA GLN A 42 8.56 -29.10 36.78
C GLN A 42 8.46 -29.89 35.47
N ASN A 43 7.67 -30.96 35.40
CA ASN A 43 7.70 -31.87 34.24
C ASN A 43 6.64 -31.59 33.15
N ASN A 44 5.82 -30.53 33.26
CA ASN A 44 4.67 -30.31 32.34
C ASN A 44 4.65 -28.92 31.65
N PHE A 45 5.79 -28.27 31.44
CA PHE A 45 5.91 -27.08 30.57
C PHE A 45 7.04 -27.29 29.56
N GLU A 46 6.76 -27.12 28.26
CA GLU A 46 7.73 -27.32 27.17
C GLU A 46 8.77 -26.19 27.05
N ASP A 47 8.46 -24.97 27.53
CA ASP A 47 9.43 -23.86 27.54
C ASP A 47 9.33 -23.04 28.85
N LYS A 48 10.42 -23.02 29.63
CA LYS A 48 10.51 -22.34 30.93
C LYS A 48 10.57 -20.81 30.82
N THR A 49 10.82 -20.28 29.62
CA THR A 49 11.11 -18.85 29.38
C THR A 49 9.84 -18.01 29.17
N GLU A 50 8.80 -18.58 28.54
CA GLU A 50 7.49 -17.93 28.33
C GLU A 50 6.75 -17.65 29.64
N PHE A 51 6.77 -18.62 30.57
CA PHE A 51 6.15 -18.45 31.89
C PHE A 51 6.81 -17.31 32.69
N GLN A 52 8.14 -17.16 32.58
CA GLN A 52 8.88 -16.12 33.29
C GLN A 52 8.70 -14.72 32.69
N TYR A 53 8.37 -14.61 31.40
CA TYR A 53 8.11 -13.33 30.73
C TYR A 53 6.70 -12.82 31.03
N ALA A 54 5.68 -13.68 30.89
CA ALA A 54 4.30 -13.34 31.20
C ALA A 54 4.11 -12.95 32.68
N TYR A 55 4.80 -13.64 33.60
CA TYR A 55 4.78 -13.31 35.02
C TYR A 55 5.42 -11.94 35.34
N ARG A 56 6.50 -11.55 34.64
CA ARG A 56 7.20 -10.28 34.87
C ARG A 56 6.46 -9.05 34.34
N GLN A 57 5.58 -9.21 33.34
CA GLN A 57 4.81 -8.10 32.79
C GLN A 57 3.57 -7.79 33.63
N CYS A 58 2.85 -8.84 34.09
CA CYS A 58 1.71 -8.65 35.00
C CYS A 58 2.12 -8.02 36.36
N ASP A 59 3.34 -8.28 36.83
CA ASP A 59 3.86 -7.77 38.10
C ASP A 59 4.28 -6.27 38.03
N LYS A 60 4.58 -5.75 36.82
CA LYS A 60 5.04 -4.38 36.63
C LYS A 60 3.92 -3.33 36.57
N GLU A 61 2.72 -3.68 36.10
CA GLU A 61 1.74 -2.67 35.69
C GLU A 61 0.50 -2.54 36.59
N ARG A 62 0.42 -3.26 37.73
CA ARG A 62 -0.71 -3.16 38.69
C ARG A 62 -2.11 -3.28 38.02
N GLU A 63 -2.22 -4.06 36.96
CA GLU A 63 -3.37 -4.08 36.03
C GLU A 63 -4.65 -4.79 36.53
N LEU A 64 -4.77 -5.10 37.82
CA LEU A 64 -5.96 -5.77 38.35
C LEU A 64 -6.90 -4.85 39.15
N ALA A 65 -6.57 -3.56 39.28
CA ALA A 65 -7.36 -2.59 40.05
C ALA A 65 -8.87 -2.52 39.68
N PRO A 66 -9.30 -2.63 38.40
CA PRO A 66 -10.72 -2.61 38.05
C PRO A 66 -11.45 -3.92 38.42
N PHE A 67 -10.74 -5.04 38.48
CA PHE A 67 -11.30 -6.37 38.75
C PHE A 67 -11.34 -6.69 40.25
N CYS A 68 -10.54 -6.00 41.08
CA CYS A 68 -10.51 -6.15 42.53
C CYS A 68 -11.81 -5.72 43.25
N ASN A 69 -12.65 -4.91 42.60
CA ASN A 69 -13.91 -4.41 43.18
C ASN A 69 -15.15 -5.21 42.75
N MET A 70 -14.99 -6.25 41.92
CA MET A 70 -16.11 -7.07 41.46
C MET A 70 -16.46 -8.15 42.48
N THR A 71 -17.72 -8.17 42.94
CA THR A 71 -18.18 -9.24 43.83
C THR A 71 -18.16 -10.60 43.13
N SER A 72 -17.90 -11.68 43.88
CA SER A 72 -17.81 -13.06 43.36
C SER A 72 -19.04 -13.49 42.53
N LYS A 73 -20.20 -12.88 42.78
CA LYS A 73 -21.48 -13.14 42.10
C LYS A 73 -21.56 -12.54 40.69
N THR A 74 -20.74 -11.53 40.41
CA THR A 74 -20.65 -10.84 39.10
C THR A 74 -19.73 -11.62 38.16
N LEU A 75 -18.60 -12.09 38.67
CA LEU A 75 -17.62 -12.89 37.93
C LEU A 75 -18.18 -14.26 37.50
N SER A 76 -19.05 -14.87 38.31
CA SER A 76 -19.66 -16.17 38.01
C SER A 76 -20.69 -16.15 36.89
N LYS A 77 -21.10 -14.97 36.42
CA LYS A 77 -22.10 -14.80 35.35
C LYS A 77 -21.48 -14.55 33.97
N MET A 78 -20.15 -14.45 33.88
CA MET A 78 -19.46 -14.33 32.61
C MET A 78 -19.43 -15.70 31.92
N THR A 79 -19.97 -15.77 30.70
CA THR A 79 -19.87 -16.95 29.83
C THR A 79 -18.80 -16.71 28.77
N PHE A 80 -17.91 -17.70 28.63
CA PHE A 80 -16.85 -17.73 27.64
C PHE A 80 -17.29 -18.62 26.47
N ASN A 81 -17.40 -18.05 25.27
CA ASN A 81 -17.69 -18.82 24.06
C ASN A 81 -16.39 -19.33 23.44
N HIS A 82 -16.34 -20.62 23.13
CA HIS A 82 -15.16 -21.29 22.60
C HIS A 82 -15.01 -21.06 21.09
N GLY A 83 -14.01 -20.28 20.73
CA GLY A 83 -13.52 -20.10 19.36
C GLY A 83 -12.76 -18.78 19.29
N ASN A 84 -11.45 -18.86 19.07
CA ASN A 84 -10.44 -17.80 18.89
C ASN A 84 -10.93 -16.36 19.15
N TYR A 85 -10.27 -15.72 20.12
CA TYR A 85 -10.55 -14.42 20.77
C TYR A 85 -11.33 -14.54 22.09
N PHE A 86 -10.65 -14.20 23.20
CA PHE A 86 -11.26 -14.03 24.51
C PHE A 86 -12.20 -12.82 24.49
N LYS A 87 -13.48 -13.03 24.18
CA LYS A 87 -14.53 -12.01 24.38
C LYS A 87 -15.23 -12.29 25.70
N ALA A 88 -14.97 -11.47 26.73
CA ALA A 88 -15.75 -11.50 27.95
C ALA A 88 -17.10 -10.84 27.68
N THR A 89 -18.17 -11.62 27.56
CA THR A 89 -19.52 -11.07 27.41
C THR A 89 -20.05 -10.68 28.79
N ILE A 90 -20.15 -9.37 29.06
CA ILE A 90 -20.82 -8.85 30.26
C ILE A 90 -22.33 -8.84 29.98
N PRO A 91 -23.18 -9.45 30.83
CA PRO A 91 -24.64 -9.41 30.65
C PRO A 91 -25.16 -7.97 30.58
N ASN A 92 -26.09 -7.68 29.67
CA ASN A 92 -26.62 -6.33 29.34
C ASN A 92 -27.09 -5.47 30.54
N GLN A 93 -27.30 -6.03 31.72
CA GLN A 93 -27.68 -5.29 32.93
C GLN A 93 -26.51 -4.59 33.64
N LEU A 94 -25.26 -4.82 33.24
CA LEU A 94 -24.04 -4.25 33.86
C LEU A 94 -23.38 -3.14 33.02
N TYR A 95 -23.86 -2.88 31.80
CA TYR A 95 -23.34 -1.81 30.94
C TYR A 95 -23.58 -0.40 31.49
N SER A 96 -24.50 -0.23 32.45
CA SER A 96 -24.87 1.06 33.00
C SER A 96 -23.85 1.64 34.01
N GLN A 97 -22.74 0.94 34.30
CA GLN A 97 -21.80 1.37 35.36
C GLN A 97 -20.33 1.49 34.93
N VAL A 98 -19.99 1.25 33.66
CA VAL A 98 -18.63 1.47 33.17
C VAL A 98 -18.70 2.21 31.83
N GLU A 99 -18.55 3.54 31.87
CA GLU A 99 -18.30 4.36 30.68
C GLU A 99 -16.89 4.03 30.15
N ILE A 100 -16.76 2.98 29.35
CA ILE A 100 -15.54 2.77 28.56
C ILE A 100 -15.70 3.62 27.30
N ASN A 101 -14.92 4.69 27.21
CA ASN A 101 -14.88 5.53 26.01
C ASN A 101 -14.42 4.66 24.81
N PRO A 102 -15.28 4.43 23.80
CA PRO A 102 -15.00 3.50 22.70
C PRO A 102 -13.71 3.85 21.93
N ILE A 103 -13.38 5.14 21.86
CA ILE A 103 -12.20 5.66 21.18
C ILE A 103 -10.92 5.25 21.91
N GLN A 104 -10.93 5.25 23.25
CA GLN A 104 -9.76 4.83 24.04
C GLN A 104 -9.54 3.32 23.96
N HIS A 105 -10.60 2.52 23.91
CA HIS A 105 -10.48 1.06 23.72
C HIS A 105 -9.92 0.71 22.34
N GLN A 106 -10.36 1.39 21.28
CA GLN A 106 -9.84 1.20 19.92
C GLN A 106 -8.37 1.62 19.79
N GLN A 107 -7.96 2.73 20.40
CA GLN A 107 -6.55 3.13 20.45
C GLN A 107 -5.69 2.12 21.22
N HIS A 108 -6.26 1.45 22.23
CA HIS A 108 -5.55 0.44 23.02
C HIS A 108 -5.34 -0.87 22.27
N GLU A 109 -6.34 -1.37 21.52
CA GLU A 109 -6.20 -2.55 20.65
C GLU A 109 -5.22 -2.31 19.49
N LEU A 110 -5.24 -1.10 18.91
CA LEU A 110 -4.25 -0.70 17.90
C LEU A 110 -2.83 -0.62 18.49
N ARG A 111 -2.66 -0.14 19.73
CA ARG A 111 -1.35 -0.15 20.40
C ARG A 111 -0.86 -1.56 20.74
N PHE A 112 -1.75 -2.45 21.21
CA PHE A 112 -1.43 -3.84 21.51
C PHE A 112 -1.05 -4.63 20.25
N SER A 113 -1.74 -4.40 19.14
CA SER A 113 -1.33 -4.98 17.85
C SER A 113 0.03 -4.45 17.41
N VAL A 114 0.28 -3.14 17.48
CA VAL A 114 1.60 -2.54 17.15
C VAL A 114 2.75 -3.09 18.02
N GLN A 115 2.59 -3.24 19.34
CA GLN A 115 3.63 -3.81 20.21
C GLN A 115 3.83 -5.32 19.98
N TYR A 116 2.77 -6.06 19.71
CA TYR A 116 2.86 -7.46 19.29
C TYR A 116 3.60 -7.59 17.95
N ASN A 117 3.43 -6.61 17.06
CA ASN A 117 4.11 -6.56 15.77
C ASN A 117 5.59 -6.19 15.89
N GLU A 118 5.99 -5.29 16.80
CA GLU A 118 7.41 -5.05 17.08
C GLU A 118 8.11 -6.34 17.53
N ALA A 119 7.49 -7.11 18.43
CA ALA A 119 8.04 -8.39 18.88
C ALA A 119 8.08 -9.47 17.79
N ILE A 120 7.10 -9.53 16.88
CA ILE A 120 7.09 -10.43 15.72
C ILE A 120 8.13 -10.02 14.67
N MET A 121 8.26 -8.72 14.40
CA MET A 121 9.25 -8.17 13.49
C MET A 121 10.66 -8.45 14.02
N GLU A 122 10.92 -8.22 15.30
CA GLU A 122 12.20 -8.58 15.92
C GLU A 122 12.48 -10.09 15.88
N ARG A 123 11.46 -10.95 15.99
CA ARG A 123 11.61 -12.41 15.88
C ARG A 123 11.93 -12.85 14.44
N ARG A 124 11.28 -12.28 13.42
CA ARG A 124 11.52 -12.64 12.02
C ARG A 124 12.80 -12.05 11.44
N VAL A 125 13.19 -10.85 11.87
CA VAL A 125 14.53 -10.29 11.57
C VAL A 125 15.64 -11.23 12.05
N ARG A 126 15.41 -11.98 13.14
CA ARG A 126 16.33 -13.02 13.61
C ARG A 126 16.28 -14.31 12.76
N GLU A 127 15.13 -14.68 12.20
CA GLU A 127 14.94 -15.92 11.42
C GLU A 127 15.36 -15.80 9.92
N GLU A 128 15.25 -14.62 9.30
CA GLU A 128 15.68 -14.37 7.90
C GLU A 128 17.21 -14.17 7.74
N SER A 129 17.96 -14.29 8.82
CA SER A 129 19.41 -14.04 8.91
C SER A 129 20.30 -15.08 8.20
N ILE A 130 19.72 -16.02 7.45
CA ILE A 130 20.42 -17.19 6.91
C ILE A 130 20.81 -17.02 5.43
N ASP A 131 20.26 -16.06 4.67
CA ASP A 131 20.70 -15.78 3.30
C ASP A 131 21.16 -14.32 3.10
N ALA A 132 22.50 -14.17 3.07
CA ALA A 132 23.26 -12.94 2.85
C ALA A 132 22.77 -11.72 3.66
N ASN A 133 23.16 -11.71 4.95
CA ASN A 133 22.90 -10.66 5.95
C ASN A 133 23.39 -9.27 5.50
N ILE A 134 22.52 -8.49 4.87
CA ILE A 134 22.59 -7.03 4.93
C ILE A 134 21.79 -6.65 6.17
N ASP A 135 22.48 -6.07 7.16
CA ASP A 135 21.85 -5.51 8.34
C ASP A 135 20.82 -4.45 7.91
N LEU A 136 19.58 -4.57 8.40
CA LEU A 136 18.52 -3.59 8.14
C LEU A 136 18.93 -2.17 8.54
N SER A 137 19.88 -2.02 9.49
CA SER A 137 20.46 -0.73 9.82
C SER A 137 21.06 -0.02 8.60
N ILE A 138 21.65 -0.76 7.65
CA ILE A 138 22.21 -0.22 6.41
C ILE A 138 21.09 0.31 5.53
N VAL A 139 20.00 -0.45 5.38
CA VAL A 139 18.83 -0.04 4.61
C VAL A 139 18.27 1.27 5.17
N TYR A 140 18.04 1.34 6.48
CA TYR A 140 17.52 2.55 7.13
C TYR A 140 18.50 3.73 7.15
N ASN A 141 19.80 3.51 6.93
CA ASN A 141 20.75 4.60 6.73
C ASN A 141 20.63 5.19 5.33
N TYR A 142 20.46 4.37 4.29
CA TYR A 142 20.18 4.84 2.94
C TYR A 142 18.82 5.54 2.84
N SER A 143 17.80 5.08 3.57
CA SER A 143 16.46 5.67 3.49
C SER A 143 16.40 7.12 3.99
N LYS A 144 17.31 7.50 4.90
CA LYS A 144 17.46 8.87 5.42
C LYS A 144 18.11 9.83 4.43
N MET A 145 18.71 9.33 3.35
CA MET A 145 19.33 10.16 2.32
C MET A 145 18.25 10.82 1.45
N THR A 146 18.57 11.99 0.91
CA THR A 146 17.64 12.73 0.03
C THR A 146 17.80 12.24 -1.42
N PRO A 147 16.73 11.75 -2.06
CA PRO A 147 16.77 11.37 -3.46
C PRO A 147 16.91 12.62 -4.34
N ALA A 148 17.57 12.50 -5.48
CA ALA A 148 17.68 13.58 -6.44
C ALA A 148 16.32 13.93 -7.08
N SER A 149 16.09 15.19 -7.43
CA SER A 149 14.96 15.56 -8.27
C SER A 149 15.42 15.66 -9.72
N LEU A 150 14.66 15.06 -10.64
CA LEU A 150 14.92 15.15 -12.08
C LEU A 150 13.71 15.76 -12.80
N SER A 151 13.99 16.76 -13.64
CA SER A 151 12.96 17.34 -14.52
C SER A 151 12.78 16.50 -15.78
N VAL A 152 11.59 16.61 -16.42
CA VAL A 152 11.36 16.01 -17.74
C VAL A 152 12.39 16.51 -18.75
N SER A 153 12.69 17.81 -18.74
CA SER A 153 13.65 18.44 -19.64
C SER A 153 15.06 17.84 -19.51
N THR A 154 15.53 17.61 -18.28
CA THR A 154 16.81 16.95 -18.02
C THR A 154 16.86 15.55 -18.62
N LEU A 155 15.77 14.79 -18.46
CA LEU A 155 15.69 13.43 -19.00
C LEU A 155 15.63 13.44 -20.54
N VAL A 156 14.88 14.39 -21.15
CA VAL A 156 14.83 14.58 -22.61
C VAL A 156 16.21 14.89 -23.18
N GLU A 157 16.95 15.81 -22.55
CA GLU A 157 18.31 16.17 -22.97
C GLU A 157 19.24 14.95 -22.95
N PHE A 158 19.08 14.08 -21.94
CA PHE A 158 19.84 12.84 -21.87
C PHE A 158 19.47 11.87 -23.00
N VAL A 159 18.18 11.71 -23.34
CA VAL A 159 17.73 10.89 -24.49
C VAL A 159 18.32 11.39 -25.82
N GLU A 160 18.33 12.71 -26.04
CA GLU A 160 18.82 13.29 -27.30
C GLU A 160 20.33 13.10 -27.50
N ASN A 161 21.09 13.04 -26.40
CA ASN A 161 22.56 12.98 -26.41
C ASN A 161 23.12 11.62 -25.95
N THR A 162 22.32 10.56 -25.99
CA THR A 162 22.73 9.24 -25.49
C THR A 162 23.84 8.62 -26.36
N SER A 163 24.87 8.11 -25.69
CA SER A 163 25.98 7.37 -26.26
C SER A 163 26.39 6.23 -25.32
N ILE A 164 27.25 5.32 -25.77
CA ILE A 164 27.82 4.26 -24.92
C ILE A 164 28.49 4.87 -23.68
N ASN A 165 29.27 5.95 -23.86
CA ASN A 165 30.00 6.59 -22.76
C ASN A 165 29.04 7.25 -21.77
N SER A 166 28.00 7.94 -22.24
CA SER A 166 27.03 8.58 -21.34
C SER A 166 26.24 7.53 -20.55
N LEU A 167 25.92 6.38 -21.16
CA LEU A 167 25.20 5.28 -20.51
C LEU A 167 26.04 4.58 -19.42
N VAL A 168 27.34 4.37 -19.67
CA VAL A 168 28.28 3.86 -18.65
C VAL A 168 28.36 4.83 -17.47
N LEU A 169 28.49 6.14 -17.76
CA LEU A 169 28.57 7.17 -16.73
C LEU A 169 27.26 7.28 -15.90
N SER A 170 26.09 7.28 -16.55
CA SER A 170 24.80 7.39 -15.86
C SER A 170 24.48 6.16 -15.03
N SER A 171 24.93 4.97 -15.43
CA SER A 171 24.77 3.73 -14.65
C SER A 171 25.34 3.87 -13.24
N GLY A 172 26.50 4.51 -13.11
CA GLY A 172 27.15 4.75 -11.81
C GLY A 172 26.36 5.70 -10.90
N TRP A 173 25.63 6.65 -11.46
CA TRP A 173 24.73 7.53 -10.70
C TRP A 173 23.43 6.79 -10.34
N LEU A 174 22.87 6.04 -11.30
CA LEU A 174 21.61 5.31 -11.12
C LEU A 174 21.68 4.27 -10.01
N ILE A 175 22.83 3.58 -9.86
CA ILE A 175 23.06 2.64 -8.75
C ILE A 175 22.86 3.33 -7.40
N GLU A 176 23.49 4.50 -7.18
CA GLU A 176 23.40 5.21 -5.90
C GLU A 176 22.00 5.75 -5.66
N GLU A 177 21.38 6.33 -6.69
CA GLU A 177 20.03 6.87 -6.61
C GLU A 177 18.99 5.78 -6.30
N LEU A 178 19.08 4.62 -6.95
CA LEU A 178 18.15 3.51 -6.70
C LEU A 178 18.34 2.89 -5.32
N ARG A 179 19.56 2.82 -4.77
CA ARG A 179 19.77 2.36 -3.38
C ARG A 179 18.99 3.22 -2.39
N ILE A 180 19.07 4.54 -2.53
CA ILE A 180 18.33 5.49 -1.67
C ILE A 180 16.83 5.24 -1.80
N ARG A 181 16.30 5.26 -3.02
CA ARG A 181 14.86 5.15 -3.25
C ARG A 181 14.28 3.80 -2.85
N LEU A 182 14.98 2.69 -3.14
CA LEU A 182 14.56 1.35 -2.73
C LEU A 182 14.59 1.20 -1.20
N ALA A 183 15.59 1.76 -0.53
CA ALA A 183 15.62 1.78 0.93
C ALA A 183 14.45 2.57 1.53
N GLN A 184 14.11 3.72 0.95
CA GLN A 184 12.93 4.49 1.33
C GLN A 184 11.63 3.70 1.14
N GLN A 185 11.54 2.89 0.08
CA GLN A 185 10.38 2.01 -0.12
C GLN A 185 10.24 0.98 0.98
N VAL A 186 11.35 0.33 1.39
CA VAL A 186 11.34 -0.62 2.52
C VAL A 186 10.85 0.07 3.79
N GLN A 187 11.39 1.25 4.12
CA GLN A 187 10.96 2.00 5.30
C GLN A 187 9.48 2.39 5.22
N LEU A 188 9.02 2.95 4.10
CA LEU A 188 7.62 3.34 3.93
C LEU A 188 6.66 2.16 4.10
N LEU A 189 7.05 0.96 3.65
CA LEU A 189 6.25 -0.26 3.78
C LEU A 189 6.24 -0.79 5.22
N ASP A 190 7.38 -0.76 5.91
CA ASP A 190 7.50 -1.17 7.32
C ASP A 190 6.66 -0.26 8.24
N GLU A 191 6.60 1.03 7.91
CA GLU A 191 5.90 2.07 8.68
C GLU A 191 4.42 2.26 8.28
N MET A 192 3.88 1.45 7.35
CA MET A 192 2.48 1.59 6.90
C MET A 192 1.50 1.53 8.09
N PRO A 193 0.61 2.52 8.25
CA PRO A 193 -0.20 2.68 9.46
C PRO A 193 -1.38 1.71 9.54
N HIS A 194 -2.04 1.68 10.70
CA HIS A 194 -3.28 0.92 10.95
C HIS A 194 -3.16 -0.59 10.74
N GLY A 195 -1.94 -1.13 10.86
CA GLY A 195 -1.65 -2.54 10.63
C GLY A 195 -1.57 -2.93 9.16
N LEU A 196 -1.58 -1.97 8.22
CA LEU A 196 -1.42 -2.25 6.80
C LEU A 196 -0.06 -2.91 6.51
N ASN A 197 1.00 -2.55 7.23
CA ASN A 197 2.32 -3.18 7.14
C ASN A 197 2.32 -4.70 7.45
N LEU A 198 1.30 -5.21 8.15
CA LEU A 198 1.17 -6.62 8.50
C LEU A 198 0.50 -7.44 7.42
N MET A 199 -0.22 -6.78 6.52
CA MET A 199 -1.02 -7.43 5.50
C MET A 199 -0.10 -8.27 4.61
N PRO A 200 -0.37 -9.58 4.41
CA PRO A 200 0.50 -10.49 3.68
C PRO A 200 0.97 -9.92 2.33
N SER A 201 0.07 -9.27 1.58
CA SER A 201 0.44 -8.67 0.30
C SER A 201 1.44 -7.51 0.42
N ILE A 202 1.33 -6.68 1.47
CA ILE A 202 2.28 -5.57 1.71
C ILE A 202 3.67 -6.10 2.07
N ARG A 203 3.72 -7.19 2.84
CA ARG A 203 4.98 -7.83 3.22
C ARG A 203 5.72 -8.42 2.04
N ILE A 204 5.00 -9.04 1.10
CA ILE A 204 5.58 -9.54 -0.15
C ILE A 204 6.25 -8.40 -0.93
N VAL A 205 5.57 -7.26 -1.04
CA VAL A 205 6.13 -6.08 -1.73
C VAL A 205 7.37 -5.55 -1.01
N ARG A 206 7.34 -5.47 0.32
CA ARG A 206 8.50 -5.09 1.14
C ARG A 206 9.69 -6.00 0.87
N ASP A 207 9.48 -7.31 0.83
CA ASP A 207 10.53 -8.29 0.58
C ASP A 207 11.11 -8.18 -0.84
N TRP A 208 10.28 -7.84 -1.84
CA TRP A 208 10.76 -7.52 -3.19
C TRP A 208 11.67 -6.28 -3.23
N TYR A 209 11.30 -5.22 -2.51
CA TYR A 209 12.12 -4.00 -2.41
C TYR A 209 13.43 -4.28 -1.67
N LEU A 210 13.38 -5.02 -0.57
CA LEU A 210 14.56 -5.43 0.17
C LEU A 210 15.49 -6.27 -0.71
N THR A 211 14.96 -7.27 -1.43
CA THR A 211 15.74 -8.10 -2.37
C THR A 211 16.41 -7.25 -3.45
N SER A 212 15.68 -6.28 -4.01
CA SER A 212 16.20 -5.37 -5.05
C SER A 212 17.31 -4.47 -4.49
N PHE A 213 17.14 -3.95 -3.27
CA PHE A 213 18.16 -3.19 -2.58
C PHE A 213 19.42 -4.04 -2.35
N LYS A 214 19.26 -5.28 -1.86
CA LYS A 214 20.38 -6.20 -1.62
C LYS A 214 21.17 -6.45 -2.91
N GLN A 215 20.50 -6.67 -4.03
CA GLN A 215 21.15 -6.86 -5.34
C GLN A 215 21.98 -5.63 -5.76
N LEU A 216 21.44 -4.42 -5.63
CA LEU A 216 22.20 -3.21 -5.95
C LEU A 216 23.32 -2.92 -4.96
N TYR A 217 23.13 -3.25 -3.68
CA TYR A 217 24.14 -3.07 -2.64
C TYR A 217 25.37 -3.95 -2.87
N GLN A 218 25.20 -5.14 -3.46
CA GLN A 218 26.30 -6.03 -3.81
C GLN A 218 27.22 -5.49 -4.92
N ILE A 219 26.77 -4.49 -5.69
CA ILE A 219 27.57 -3.85 -6.75
C ILE A 219 28.58 -2.89 -6.13
N LYS A 220 29.80 -3.38 -5.87
CA LYS A 220 30.84 -2.59 -5.16
C LYS A 220 31.51 -1.51 -6.02
N SER A 221 31.48 -1.65 -7.34
CA SER A 221 32.13 -0.73 -8.27
C SER A 221 31.16 -0.28 -9.36
N LYS A 222 31.21 1.01 -9.70
CA LYS A 222 30.44 1.59 -10.80
C LYS A 222 30.91 0.99 -12.14
N PRO A 223 30.01 0.77 -13.12
CA PRO A 223 30.41 0.34 -14.46
C PRO A 223 31.43 1.29 -15.08
N ARG A 224 32.49 0.73 -15.68
CA ARG A 224 33.60 1.47 -16.31
C ARG A 224 33.68 1.28 -17.81
N ASN A 225 32.98 0.28 -18.33
CA ASN A 225 33.00 -0.08 -19.74
C ASN A 225 31.64 -0.67 -20.14
N ARG A 226 31.46 -0.88 -21.45
CA ARG A 226 30.21 -1.41 -22.01
C ARG A 226 29.85 -2.80 -21.46
N SER A 227 30.82 -3.68 -21.22
CA SER A 227 30.54 -5.02 -20.68
C SER A 227 29.93 -4.95 -19.28
N GLU A 228 30.54 -4.16 -18.39
CA GLU A 228 30.02 -3.94 -17.03
C GLU A 228 28.65 -3.23 -17.04
N GLU A 229 28.40 -2.34 -18.01
CA GLU A 229 27.09 -1.68 -18.17
C GLU A 229 25.99 -2.64 -18.66
N ILE A 230 26.30 -3.60 -19.55
CA ILE A 230 25.36 -4.65 -19.96
C ILE A 230 25.00 -5.54 -18.76
N GLU A 231 25.99 -5.94 -17.96
CA GLU A 231 25.76 -6.70 -16.72
C GLU A 231 24.85 -5.95 -15.75
N PHE A 232 25.12 -4.66 -15.53
CA PHE A 232 24.27 -3.78 -14.74
C PHE A 232 22.84 -3.68 -15.30
N THR A 233 22.69 -3.55 -16.62
CA THR A 233 21.39 -3.48 -17.28
C THR A 233 20.56 -4.75 -17.04
N ASN A 234 21.19 -5.92 -17.00
CA ASN A 234 20.50 -7.17 -16.67
C ASN A 234 19.97 -7.18 -15.23
N VAL A 235 20.71 -6.58 -14.28
CA VAL A 235 20.23 -6.37 -12.90
C VAL A 235 19.04 -5.41 -12.89
N ILE A 236 19.12 -4.30 -13.63
CA ILE A 236 18.01 -3.33 -13.77
C ILE A 236 16.77 -3.97 -14.36
N ARG A 237 16.90 -4.79 -15.40
CA ARG A 237 15.79 -5.54 -16.01
C ARG A 237 15.14 -6.49 -15.00
N THR A 238 15.95 -7.22 -14.24
CA THR A 238 15.47 -8.11 -13.17
C THR A 238 14.68 -7.36 -12.10
N ILE A 239 15.17 -6.19 -11.67
CA ILE A 239 14.48 -5.33 -10.69
C ILE A 239 13.16 -4.79 -11.28
N TYR A 240 13.19 -4.31 -12.52
CA TYR A 240 12.02 -3.82 -13.23
C TYR A 240 10.91 -4.87 -13.29
N ASP A 241 11.23 -6.10 -13.71
CA ASP A 241 10.26 -7.18 -13.83
C ASP A 241 9.68 -7.61 -12.49
N ARG A 242 10.52 -7.69 -11.43
CA ARG A 242 10.09 -8.02 -10.07
C ARG A 242 9.02 -7.08 -9.54
N HIS A 243 9.08 -5.80 -9.90
CA HIS A 243 8.18 -4.75 -9.38
C HIS A 243 6.97 -4.45 -10.28
N ASN A 244 6.78 -5.21 -11.36
CA ASN A 244 5.57 -5.13 -12.18
C ASN A 244 4.27 -5.39 -11.38
N PRO A 245 4.16 -6.45 -10.54
CA PRO A 245 2.93 -6.73 -9.78
C PRO A 245 2.71 -5.85 -8.54
N THR A 246 3.62 -4.92 -8.21
CA THR A 246 3.56 -4.12 -6.98
C THR A 246 2.23 -3.40 -6.79
N MET A 247 1.68 -2.79 -7.85
CA MET A 247 0.41 -2.05 -7.75
C MET A 247 -0.75 -2.94 -7.31
N VAL A 248 -0.87 -4.11 -7.94
CA VAL A 248 -1.92 -5.11 -7.66
C VAL A 248 -1.74 -5.67 -6.25
N SER A 249 -0.50 -5.96 -5.85
CA SER A 249 -0.23 -6.49 -4.52
C SER A 249 -0.53 -5.46 -3.42
N VAL A 250 -0.17 -4.18 -3.59
CA VAL A 250 -0.56 -3.14 -2.62
C VAL A 250 -2.07 -2.96 -2.54
N ALA A 251 -2.78 -3.00 -3.68
CA ALA A 251 -4.24 -2.99 -3.68
C ALA A 251 -4.84 -4.21 -2.96
N GLY A 252 -4.23 -5.38 -3.11
CA GLY A 252 -4.54 -6.60 -2.34
C GLY A 252 -4.36 -6.39 -0.85
N GLY A 253 -3.25 -5.81 -0.41
CA GLY A 253 -2.98 -5.49 1.00
C GLY A 253 -3.99 -4.51 1.60
N VAL A 254 -4.40 -3.51 0.84
CA VAL A 254 -5.47 -2.60 1.25
C VAL A 254 -6.83 -3.30 1.31
N ALA A 255 -7.10 -4.26 0.43
CA ALA A 255 -8.31 -5.09 0.49
C ALA A 255 -8.32 -6.03 1.70
N GLU A 256 -7.17 -6.65 2.03
CA GLU A 256 -6.97 -7.46 3.24
C GLU A 256 -7.27 -6.62 4.49
N LEU A 257 -6.72 -5.40 4.58
CA LEU A 257 -7.00 -4.48 5.69
C LEU A 257 -8.50 -4.15 5.79
N LYS A 258 -9.15 -3.86 4.67
CA LYS A 258 -10.61 -3.58 4.65
C LYS A 258 -11.41 -4.76 5.22
N GLU A 259 -11.00 -5.99 4.92
CA GLU A 259 -11.69 -7.17 5.43
C GLU A 259 -11.53 -7.30 6.96
N GLU A 260 -10.33 -7.07 7.48
CA GLU A 260 -10.07 -7.10 8.93
C GLU A 260 -10.82 -5.99 9.69
N LEU A 261 -10.88 -4.78 9.12
CA LEU A 261 -11.66 -3.68 9.68
C LEU A 261 -13.16 -3.99 9.71
N LYS A 262 -13.69 -4.70 8.70
CA LYS A 262 -15.09 -5.14 8.67
C LYS A 262 -15.41 -6.20 9.73
N LYS A 263 -14.45 -7.06 10.07
CA LYS A 263 -14.63 -8.09 11.11
C LYS A 263 -14.70 -7.49 12.51
N THR A 264 -13.99 -6.38 12.72
CA THR A 264 -13.84 -5.72 14.03
C THR A 264 -14.89 -4.64 14.29
N MET A 265 -15.39 -3.95 13.24
CA MET A 265 -16.39 -2.88 13.37
C MET A 265 -17.78 -3.28 12.88
N LEU A 266 -18.80 -3.07 13.73
CA LEU A 266 -20.20 -3.11 13.35
C LEU A 266 -20.59 -1.76 12.72
N GLU A 267 -20.78 -1.77 11.40
CA GLU A 267 -21.41 -0.73 10.58
C GLU A 267 -20.71 0.65 10.46
N TYR A 268 -20.39 0.99 9.21
CA TYR A 268 -19.89 2.27 8.68
C TYR A 268 -18.47 2.69 9.11
N ILE A 269 -17.51 2.54 8.17
CA ILE A 269 -16.14 3.05 8.33
C ILE A 269 -16.11 4.48 7.79
N ASP A 270 -15.90 5.46 8.66
CA ASP A 270 -15.52 6.81 8.24
C ASP A 270 -14.05 6.82 7.77
N TYR A 271 -13.86 6.87 6.45
CA TYR A 271 -12.55 6.83 5.81
C TYR A 271 -11.73 8.11 6.02
N THR A 272 -12.33 9.22 6.49
CA THR A 272 -11.61 10.47 6.75
C THR A 272 -10.62 10.34 7.92
N ASN A 273 -10.86 9.40 8.84
CA ASN A 273 -9.96 9.07 9.95
C ASN A 273 -8.67 8.34 9.50
N TYR A 274 -8.56 7.99 8.22
CA TYR A 274 -7.40 7.28 7.64
C TYR A 274 -6.54 8.20 6.76
N SER A 275 -6.54 9.51 7.04
CA SER A 275 -5.70 10.49 6.33
C SER A 275 -4.22 10.10 6.36
N SER A 276 -3.72 9.59 7.48
CA SER A 276 -2.34 9.10 7.60
C SER A 276 -2.05 7.96 6.62
N LEU A 277 -2.97 7.01 6.42
CA LEU A 277 -2.83 5.93 5.45
C LEU A 277 -2.75 6.47 4.02
N LYS A 278 -3.60 7.45 3.70
CA LYS A 278 -3.59 8.10 2.39
C LYS A 278 -2.24 8.76 2.12
N ASP A 279 -1.69 9.50 3.09
CA ASP A 279 -0.44 10.24 2.91
C ASP A 279 0.80 9.32 2.84
N HIS A 280 0.76 8.17 3.53
CA HIS A 280 1.79 7.13 3.40
C HIS A 280 1.74 6.46 2.02
N LEU A 281 0.54 6.10 1.55
CA LEU A 281 0.38 5.52 0.20
C LEU A 281 0.73 6.53 -0.90
N ASP A 282 0.40 7.81 -0.75
CA ASP A 282 0.83 8.87 -1.66
C ASP A 282 2.37 8.92 -1.74
N SER A 283 3.05 8.93 -0.59
CA SER A 283 4.53 8.90 -0.53
C SER A 283 5.12 7.66 -1.19
N PHE A 284 4.55 6.48 -0.90
CA PHE A 284 4.93 5.22 -1.52
C PHE A 284 4.82 5.27 -3.04
N TYR A 285 3.68 5.72 -3.57
CA TYR A 285 3.43 5.75 -5.00
C TYR A 285 4.25 6.82 -5.72
N ILE A 286 4.46 8.00 -5.14
CA ILE A 286 5.36 9.02 -5.70
C ILE A 286 6.78 8.49 -5.83
N ASN A 287 7.32 7.87 -4.78
CA ASN A 287 8.66 7.29 -4.86
C ASN A 287 8.70 6.13 -5.87
N ARG A 288 7.63 5.32 -5.96
CA ARG A 288 7.54 4.22 -6.93
C ARG A 288 7.51 4.72 -8.37
N ILE A 289 6.76 5.78 -8.66
CA ILE A 289 6.74 6.43 -9.98
C ILE A 289 8.17 6.82 -10.36
N GLY A 290 8.90 7.47 -9.45
CA GLY A 290 10.29 7.86 -9.70
C GLY A 290 11.22 6.68 -9.94
N ILE A 291 11.17 5.63 -9.10
CA ILE A 291 11.95 4.40 -9.32
C ILE A 291 11.64 3.80 -10.70
N ARG A 292 10.36 3.65 -11.03
CA ARG A 292 9.93 3.04 -12.29
C ARG A 292 10.37 3.87 -13.50
N THR A 293 10.24 5.18 -13.44
CA THR A 293 10.74 6.09 -14.50
C THR A 293 12.23 5.94 -14.70
N LEU A 294 13.03 5.86 -13.62
CA LEU A 294 14.48 5.69 -13.72
C LEU A 294 14.88 4.34 -14.32
N LEU A 295 14.23 3.25 -13.89
CA LEU A 295 14.46 1.91 -14.43
C LEU A 295 14.11 1.85 -15.92
N GLU A 296 12.91 2.31 -16.29
CA GLU A 296 12.44 2.33 -17.68
C GLU A 296 13.32 3.22 -18.55
N HIS A 297 13.80 4.36 -18.02
CA HIS A 297 14.65 5.28 -18.75
C HIS A 297 15.97 4.61 -19.11
N HIS A 298 16.66 4.01 -18.14
CA HIS A 298 17.91 3.27 -18.40
C HIS A 298 17.73 2.16 -19.44
N LEU A 299 16.67 1.35 -19.30
CA LEU A 299 16.37 0.27 -20.25
C LEU A 299 16.10 0.81 -21.66
N SER A 300 15.30 1.87 -21.79
CA SER A 300 14.99 2.50 -23.08
C SER A 300 16.25 3.04 -23.78
N LEU A 301 17.17 3.66 -23.01
CA LEU A 301 18.42 4.16 -23.56
C LEU A 301 19.38 3.05 -23.97
N HIS A 302 19.44 1.99 -23.16
CA HIS A 302 20.23 0.82 -23.49
C HIS A 302 19.76 0.19 -24.81
N ASP A 303 18.45 0.00 -24.96
CA ASP A 303 17.85 -0.56 -26.17
C ASP A 303 18.07 0.35 -27.38
N GLN A 304 18.05 1.68 -27.21
CA GLN A 304 18.36 2.66 -28.26
C GLN A 304 19.83 2.56 -28.71
N VAL A 305 20.77 2.34 -27.78
CA VAL A 305 22.19 2.14 -28.10
C VAL A 305 22.41 0.79 -28.80
N GLU A 306 21.71 -0.27 -28.39
CA GLU A 306 21.81 -1.59 -29.03
C GLU A 306 21.14 -1.62 -30.40
N ASN A 307 20.03 -0.92 -30.57
CA ASN A 307 19.22 -0.94 -31.79
C ASN A 307 18.93 0.49 -32.29
N PRO A 308 19.92 1.20 -32.86
CA PRO A 308 19.76 2.60 -33.28
C PRO A 308 18.68 2.82 -34.35
N ASN A 309 18.42 1.79 -35.17
CA ASN A 309 17.40 1.83 -36.23
C ASN A 309 16.00 1.47 -35.73
N CYS A 310 15.87 1.06 -34.47
CA CYS A 310 14.59 0.73 -33.89
C CYS A 310 13.89 2.00 -33.44
N ASN A 311 12.80 2.37 -34.12
CA ASN A 311 11.92 3.45 -33.69
C ASN A 311 11.12 3.10 -32.42
N LEU A 312 11.48 2.04 -31.68
CA LEU A 312 10.78 1.67 -30.46
C LEU A 312 10.90 2.80 -29.44
N SER A 313 9.71 3.21 -28.99
CA SER A 313 9.38 4.34 -28.14
C SER A 313 10.52 4.83 -27.24
N LYS A 314 11.00 6.05 -27.51
CA LYS A 314 11.61 6.87 -26.47
C LYS A 314 10.62 6.90 -25.30
N LEU A 315 11.04 6.47 -24.10
CA LEU A 315 10.18 6.51 -22.91
C LEU A 315 9.64 7.93 -22.69
N ILE A 316 10.50 8.92 -22.94
CA ILE A 316 10.23 10.34 -22.75
C ILE A 316 10.36 11.02 -24.11
N CYS A 317 9.31 11.74 -24.49
CA CYS A 317 9.20 12.37 -25.79
C CYS A 317 9.21 13.89 -25.62
N LYS A 318 10.13 14.55 -26.33
CA LYS A 318 10.19 16.01 -26.43
C LYS A 318 8.90 16.62 -27.00
N ASN A 319 8.30 15.94 -27.96
CA ASN A 319 7.10 16.36 -28.65
C ASN A 319 6.01 15.29 -28.48
N THR A 320 5.54 15.09 -27.25
CA THR A 320 4.42 14.18 -27.00
C THR A 320 3.18 14.73 -27.67
N ASN A 321 2.55 13.95 -28.55
CA ASN A 321 1.28 14.31 -29.18
C ASN A 321 0.11 13.74 -28.33
N PRO A 322 -0.61 14.57 -27.57
CA PRO A 322 -1.67 14.09 -26.67
C PRO A 322 -2.86 13.49 -27.44
N ILE A 323 -3.11 13.89 -28.69
CA ILE A 323 -4.18 13.33 -29.53
C ILE A 323 -3.89 11.87 -29.84
N LEU A 324 -2.65 11.56 -30.24
CA LEU A 324 -2.25 10.17 -30.53
C LEU A 324 -2.32 9.29 -29.28
N VAL A 325 -1.91 9.83 -28.12
CA VAL A 325 -1.97 9.12 -26.84
C VAL A 325 -3.43 8.89 -26.42
N ALA A 326 -4.30 9.89 -26.58
CA ALA A 326 -5.72 9.76 -26.28
C ALA A 326 -6.41 8.72 -27.16
N ASN A 327 -6.11 8.67 -28.46
CA ASN A 327 -6.70 7.67 -29.35
C ASN A 327 -6.36 6.23 -28.93
N ARG A 328 -5.14 6.00 -28.43
CA ARG A 328 -4.76 4.70 -27.85
C ARG A 328 -5.52 4.42 -26.55
N ALA A 329 -5.54 5.38 -25.63
CA ALA A 329 -6.26 5.27 -24.36
C ALA A 329 -7.78 5.04 -24.54
N ILE A 330 -8.39 5.67 -25.55
CA ILE A 330 -9.80 5.47 -25.91
C ILE A 330 -10.04 4.02 -26.28
N LYS A 331 -9.20 3.45 -27.15
CA LYS A 331 -9.34 2.05 -27.56
C LYS A 331 -9.21 1.11 -26.36
N ASP A 332 -8.19 1.30 -25.53
CA ASP A 332 -7.96 0.47 -24.35
C ASP A 332 -9.14 0.55 -23.36
N ALA A 333 -9.69 1.75 -23.12
CA ALA A 333 -10.85 1.96 -22.26
C ALA A 333 -12.15 1.39 -22.85
N GLN A 334 -12.34 1.48 -24.18
CA GLN A 334 -13.47 0.88 -24.88
C GLN A 334 -13.42 -0.65 -24.83
N ASP A 335 -12.24 -1.25 -25.04
CA ASP A 335 -12.03 -2.70 -24.92
C ASP A 335 -12.36 -3.18 -23.51
N TRP A 336 -11.94 -2.44 -22.48
CA TRP A 336 -12.31 -2.71 -21.09
C TRP A 336 -13.84 -2.59 -20.87
N CYS A 337 -14.46 -1.50 -21.31
CA CYS A 337 -15.89 -1.26 -21.11
C CYS A 337 -16.74 -2.31 -21.85
N LEU A 338 -16.34 -2.70 -23.06
CA LEU A 338 -16.96 -3.77 -23.84
C LEU A 338 -16.90 -5.11 -23.11
N ALA A 339 -15.72 -5.46 -22.57
CA ALA A 339 -15.55 -6.70 -21.81
C ALA A 339 -16.41 -6.74 -20.53
N HIS A 340 -16.61 -5.60 -19.87
CA HIS A 340 -17.31 -5.52 -18.57
C HIS A 340 -18.82 -5.30 -18.67
N TYR A 341 -19.29 -4.52 -19.66
CA TYR A 341 -20.68 -4.09 -19.78
C TYR A 341 -21.32 -4.47 -21.12
N GLY A 342 -20.56 -5.00 -22.08
CA GLY A 342 -21.06 -5.36 -23.42
C GLY A 342 -21.37 -4.15 -24.33
N LYS A 343 -21.17 -2.92 -23.83
CA LYS A 343 -21.40 -1.67 -24.55
C LYS A 343 -20.49 -0.57 -24.00
N PHE A 344 -20.27 0.49 -24.77
CA PHE A 344 -19.51 1.68 -24.36
C PHE A 344 -20.07 2.94 -25.04
N PRO A 345 -19.93 4.13 -24.45
CA PRO A 345 -20.30 5.39 -25.11
C PRO A 345 -19.27 5.76 -26.19
N GLN A 346 -19.70 6.49 -27.20
CA GLN A 346 -18.77 7.12 -28.13
C GLN A 346 -17.85 8.11 -27.39
N VAL A 347 -16.60 8.23 -27.83
CA VAL A 347 -15.69 9.30 -27.37
C VAL A 347 -15.47 10.31 -28.48
N ILE A 348 -15.65 11.59 -28.17
CA ILE A 348 -15.46 12.69 -29.12
C ILE A 348 -14.23 13.49 -28.68
N VAL A 349 -13.21 13.54 -29.53
CA VAL A 349 -11.99 14.32 -29.29
C VAL A 349 -12.09 15.65 -30.04
N SER A 350 -11.94 16.75 -29.31
CA SER A 350 -11.96 18.12 -29.83
C SER A 350 -10.69 18.86 -29.40
N THR A 351 -10.18 19.72 -30.27
CA THR A 351 -9.00 20.55 -30.01
C THR A 351 -9.34 22.03 -30.16
N SER A 352 -8.81 22.87 -29.27
CA SER A 352 -8.87 24.33 -29.39
C SER A 352 -7.50 24.86 -29.81
N GLY A 353 -7.45 25.69 -30.85
CA GLY A 353 -6.21 26.22 -31.41
C GLY A 353 -5.55 25.31 -32.44
N ASN A 354 -4.28 25.59 -32.77
CA ASN A 354 -3.50 24.75 -33.68
C ASN A 354 -3.08 23.45 -32.97
N GLN A 355 -3.17 22.32 -33.66
CA GLN A 355 -2.80 21.02 -33.10
C GLN A 355 -1.29 20.89 -32.86
N ASP A 356 -0.47 21.60 -33.63
CA ASP A 356 0.99 21.61 -33.42
C ASP A 356 1.37 22.25 -32.09
N ASP A 357 0.55 23.17 -31.58
CA ASP A 357 0.78 23.82 -30.28
C ASP A 357 0.52 22.86 -29.11
N LEU A 358 -0.15 21.73 -29.33
CA LEU A 358 -0.41 20.71 -28.30
C LEU A 358 0.79 19.80 -28.03
N LEU A 359 1.89 19.92 -28.77
CA LEU A 359 3.08 19.11 -28.56
C LEU A 359 3.87 19.63 -27.34
N PHE A 360 4.22 18.75 -26.42
CA PHE A 360 4.99 19.11 -25.22
C PHE A 360 5.91 17.99 -24.72
N PRO A 361 6.98 18.31 -23.97
CA PRO A 361 7.85 17.31 -23.36
C PRO A 361 7.10 16.52 -22.29
N TYR A 362 6.96 15.21 -22.45
CA TYR A 362 6.28 14.36 -21.46
C TYR A 362 6.62 12.88 -21.60
N VAL A 363 6.10 12.07 -20.68
CA VAL A 363 6.16 10.60 -20.71
C VAL A 363 4.84 10.07 -21.29
N PRO A 364 4.78 9.62 -22.56
CA PRO A 364 3.52 9.24 -23.20
C PRO A 364 2.76 8.13 -22.46
N ASN A 365 3.48 7.17 -21.87
CA ASN A 365 2.87 6.08 -21.10
C ASN A 365 2.20 6.57 -19.81
N HIS A 366 2.73 7.61 -19.17
CA HIS A 366 2.10 8.20 -17.99
C HIS A 366 0.81 8.93 -18.39
N LEU A 367 0.85 9.69 -19.48
CA LEU A 367 -0.36 10.32 -20.03
C LEU A 367 -1.40 9.28 -20.43
N GLN A 368 -0.99 8.20 -21.11
CA GLN A 368 -1.89 7.10 -21.48
C GLN A 368 -2.57 6.50 -20.25
N PHE A 369 -1.80 6.20 -19.19
CA PHE A 369 -2.36 5.71 -17.92
C PHE A 369 -3.40 6.67 -17.35
N GLN A 370 -3.08 7.97 -17.28
CA GLN A 370 -4.01 8.98 -16.75
C GLN A 370 -5.31 9.05 -17.56
N LEU A 371 -5.22 9.00 -18.89
CA LEU A 371 -6.37 9.03 -19.78
C LEU A 371 -7.21 7.75 -19.66
N ILE A 372 -6.60 6.56 -19.60
CA ILE A 372 -7.32 5.30 -19.43
C ILE A 372 -8.13 5.30 -18.13
N GLU A 373 -7.52 5.68 -17.01
CA GLU A 373 -8.21 5.70 -15.71
C GLU A 373 -9.41 6.67 -15.70
N LEU A 374 -9.25 7.85 -16.29
CA LEU A 374 -10.34 8.83 -16.39
C LEU A 374 -11.43 8.40 -17.37
N LEU A 375 -11.06 7.80 -18.51
CA LEU A 375 -12.00 7.30 -19.50
C LEU A 375 -12.79 6.11 -18.97
N ILE A 376 -12.16 5.16 -18.27
CA ILE A 376 -12.85 4.04 -17.63
C ILE A 376 -13.89 4.55 -16.64
N ASN A 377 -13.52 5.52 -15.79
CA ASN A 377 -14.46 6.10 -14.82
C ASN A 377 -15.63 6.81 -15.51
N SER A 378 -15.35 7.60 -16.55
CA SER A 378 -16.35 8.34 -17.34
C SER A 378 -17.31 7.39 -18.07
N MET A 379 -16.77 6.41 -18.79
CA MET A 379 -17.54 5.41 -19.55
C MET A 379 -18.41 4.57 -18.62
N ARG A 380 -17.84 4.11 -17.50
CA ARG A 380 -18.57 3.38 -16.47
C ARG A 380 -19.75 4.19 -15.95
N ALA A 381 -19.52 5.45 -15.57
CA ALA A 381 -20.57 6.32 -15.03
C ALA A 381 -21.70 6.53 -16.04
N VAL A 382 -21.38 6.71 -17.33
CA VAL A 382 -22.38 6.82 -18.40
C VAL A 382 -23.18 5.52 -18.55
N VAL A 383 -22.49 4.38 -18.68
CA VAL A 383 -23.12 3.07 -18.92
C VAL A 383 -23.99 2.61 -17.76
N GLU A 384 -23.57 2.85 -16.52
CA GLU A 384 -24.34 2.48 -15.32
C GLU A 384 -25.59 3.36 -15.14
N ASN A 385 -25.63 4.56 -15.73
CA ASN A 385 -26.69 5.53 -15.52
C ASN A 385 -27.66 5.72 -16.68
N HIS A 386 -27.39 5.11 -17.84
CA HIS A 386 -28.18 5.22 -19.08
C HIS A 386 -28.55 3.85 -19.66
N THR A 387 -29.84 3.65 -19.94
CA THR A 387 -30.38 2.39 -20.48
C THR A 387 -30.21 2.32 -21.99
N ASP A 388 -30.76 3.29 -22.72
CA ASP A 388 -31.00 3.19 -24.16
C ASP A 388 -29.98 3.97 -24.99
N SER A 389 -29.82 5.27 -24.72
CA SER A 389 -28.86 6.14 -25.40
C SER A 389 -27.71 6.49 -24.46
N LEU A 390 -26.49 6.17 -24.88
CA LEU A 390 -25.29 6.50 -24.11
C LEU A 390 -24.77 7.87 -24.58
N PRO A 391 -24.86 8.92 -23.75
CA PRO A 391 -24.26 10.21 -24.10
C PRO A 391 -22.75 10.06 -24.34
N PRO A 392 -22.18 10.77 -25.31
CA PRO A 392 -20.76 10.65 -25.62
C PRO A 392 -19.89 11.22 -24.49
N VAL A 393 -18.72 10.61 -24.29
CA VAL A 393 -17.66 11.19 -23.45
C VAL A 393 -16.85 12.16 -24.30
N GLY A 394 -16.71 13.40 -23.84
CA GLY A 394 -15.95 14.44 -24.53
C GLY A 394 -14.52 14.52 -24.02
N ILE A 395 -13.55 14.60 -24.93
CA ILE A 395 -12.17 15.03 -24.63
C ILE A 395 -11.93 16.37 -25.32
N LEU A 396 -11.63 17.40 -24.54
CA LEU A 396 -11.21 18.71 -25.05
C LEU A 396 -9.74 18.93 -24.71
N MET A 397 -8.92 19.18 -25.72
CA MET A 397 -7.52 19.54 -25.54
C MET A 397 -7.32 20.99 -25.97
N SER A 398 -6.62 21.75 -25.15
CA SER A 398 -6.26 23.13 -25.46
C SER A 398 -4.82 23.38 -25.08
N SER A 399 -4.16 24.25 -25.84
CA SER A 399 -2.84 24.73 -25.47
C SER A 399 -2.84 26.24 -25.30
N SER A 400 -2.08 26.70 -24.32
CA SER A 400 -1.65 28.08 -24.16
C SER A 400 -0.14 28.18 -24.35
N GLN A 401 0.43 29.36 -24.07
CA GLN A 401 1.87 29.59 -24.17
C GLN A 401 2.68 28.63 -23.28
N ASP A 402 2.26 28.46 -22.02
CA ASP A 402 3.03 27.73 -21.00
C ASP A 402 2.37 26.42 -20.55
N GLU A 403 1.18 26.10 -21.06
CA GLU A 403 0.36 25.00 -20.56
C GLU A 403 -0.31 24.21 -21.68
N VAL A 404 -0.43 22.89 -21.46
CA VAL A 404 -1.38 22.01 -22.15
C VAL A 404 -2.43 21.56 -21.15
N THR A 405 -3.70 21.74 -21.50
CA THR A 405 -4.84 21.31 -20.69
C THR A 405 -5.64 20.26 -21.44
N ILE A 406 -5.98 19.16 -20.75
CA ILE A 406 -6.87 18.13 -21.24
C ILE A 406 -8.06 18.02 -20.29
N ARG A 407 -9.27 18.23 -20.82
CA ARG A 407 -10.53 18.04 -20.11
C ARG A 407 -11.23 16.80 -20.63
N ILE A 408 -11.68 15.94 -19.73
CA ILE A 408 -12.56 14.80 -20.01
C ILE A 408 -13.89 15.06 -19.34
N SER A 409 -14.98 15.00 -20.11
CA SER A 409 -16.33 15.34 -19.68
C SER A 409 -17.27 14.18 -19.94
N ASP A 410 -18.06 13.81 -18.94
CA ASP A 410 -19.11 12.81 -19.03
C ASP A 410 -20.46 13.37 -18.58
N GLU A 411 -21.55 12.73 -19.04
CA GLU A 411 -22.91 12.94 -18.53
C GLU A 411 -23.35 11.76 -17.66
N GLY A 412 -22.46 11.21 -16.82
CA GLY A 412 -22.69 10.03 -15.99
C GLY A 412 -23.46 10.30 -14.69
N LYS A 413 -24.33 11.33 -14.63
CA LYS A 413 -25.06 11.85 -13.45
C LYS A 413 -24.22 12.47 -12.34
N GLY A 414 -22.90 12.53 -12.49
CA GLY A 414 -22.02 13.20 -11.55
C GLY A 414 -21.95 12.57 -10.14
N ILE A 415 -21.20 13.22 -9.27
CA ILE A 415 -20.81 12.75 -7.94
C ILE A 415 -21.45 13.70 -6.90
N PRO A 416 -22.18 13.18 -5.91
CA PRO A 416 -22.72 14.00 -4.83
C PRO A 416 -21.61 14.73 -4.05
N ARG A 417 -21.86 15.98 -3.66
CA ARG A 417 -20.86 16.80 -2.93
C ARG A 417 -20.34 16.16 -1.65
N LYS A 418 -21.19 15.40 -0.95
CA LYS A 418 -20.83 14.65 0.27
C LYS A 418 -19.75 13.59 0.02
N ASP A 419 -19.66 13.07 -1.20
CA ASP A 419 -18.75 11.98 -1.57
C ASP A 419 -17.43 12.52 -2.19
N MET A 420 -17.34 13.82 -2.46
CA MET A 420 -16.13 14.44 -3.03
C MET A 420 -14.88 14.28 -2.14
N PRO A 421 -14.93 14.43 -0.80
CA PRO A 421 -13.73 14.31 0.04
C PRO A 421 -13.10 12.91 0.05
N GLN A 422 -13.89 11.87 -0.16
CA GLN A 422 -13.45 10.46 -0.08
C GLN A 422 -12.94 9.90 -1.42
N LEU A 423 -13.12 10.60 -2.55
CA LEU A 423 -12.72 10.13 -3.88
C LEU A 423 -11.23 9.79 -4.01
N PHE A 424 -10.39 10.45 -3.21
CA PHE A 424 -8.94 10.25 -3.19
C PHE A 424 -8.47 9.31 -2.07
N SER A 425 -9.40 8.66 -1.37
CA SER A 425 -9.06 7.63 -0.39
C SER A 425 -8.86 6.29 -1.07
N TYR A 426 -7.72 5.64 -0.84
CA TYR A 426 -7.46 4.27 -1.25
C TYR A 426 -8.40 3.25 -0.60
N LEU A 427 -9.06 3.64 0.50
CA LEU A 427 -10.06 2.80 1.14
C LEU A 427 -11.45 2.91 0.48
N TYR A 428 -11.68 3.93 -0.33
CA TYR A 428 -12.97 4.19 -0.97
C TYR A 428 -13.01 3.63 -2.41
N SER A 429 -14.09 2.92 -2.74
CA SER A 429 -14.40 2.54 -4.13
C SER A 429 -15.91 2.36 -4.27
N THR A 430 -16.47 2.90 -5.35
CA THR A 430 -17.88 2.69 -5.74
C THR A 430 -18.04 1.46 -6.63
N ALA A 431 -16.94 0.80 -7.03
CA ALA A 431 -17.03 -0.48 -7.71
C ALA A 431 -17.39 -1.57 -6.71
N SER A 432 -18.35 -2.42 -7.06
CA SER A 432 -18.44 -3.73 -6.44
C SER A 432 -17.13 -4.46 -6.74
N VAL A 433 -16.38 -4.82 -5.70
CA VAL A 433 -15.11 -5.55 -5.82
C VAL A 433 -15.42 -6.87 -6.54
N ARG A 434 -15.25 -6.93 -7.86
CA ARG A 434 -15.23 -8.20 -8.57
C ARG A 434 -13.86 -8.78 -8.35
N LYS A 435 -13.79 -9.89 -7.61
CA LYS A 435 -12.57 -10.66 -7.30
C LYS A 435 -11.83 -11.20 -8.56
N GLU A 436 -12.35 -10.93 -9.76
CA GLU A 436 -11.99 -11.62 -11.00
C GLU A 436 -10.96 -10.89 -11.87
N ILE A 437 -10.55 -9.65 -11.55
CA ILE A 437 -9.52 -8.92 -12.34
C ILE A 437 -8.11 -9.07 -11.74
N VAL A 438 -7.78 -10.26 -11.22
CA VAL A 438 -6.40 -10.67 -11.00
C VAL A 438 -6.07 -11.69 -12.08
N ASN A 439 -5.88 -11.22 -13.31
CA ASN A 439 -5.42 -12.11 -14.39
C ASN A 439 -3.99 -12.57 -14.08
N GLN A 440 -3.78 -13.88 -14.24
CA GLN A 440 -2.56 -14.64 -13.94
C GLN A 440 -1.36 -14.33 -14.88
N ASP A 441 -1.50 -13.35 -15.78
CA ASP A 441 -0.57 -13.21 -16.92
C ASP A 441 0.47 -12.09 -16.77
N GLY A 442 0.57 -11.42 -15.62
CA GLY A 442 1.64 -10.44 -15.35
C GLY A 442 1.67 -9.20 -16.27
N LYS A 443 0.76 -9.11 -17.25
CA LYS A 443 0.52 -7.92 -18.06
C LYS A 443 -0.27 -6.93 -17.22
N GLN A 444 0.44 -5.90 -16.75
CA GLN A 444 -0.09 -4.66 -16.16
C GLN A 444 -1.48 -4.84 -15.52
N GLY A 445 -1.51 -5.59 -14.42
CA GLY A 445 -2.77 -5.96 -13.78
C GLY A 445 -3.57 -4.71 -13.45
N SER A 446 -4.77 -4.63 -14.03
CA SER A 446 -5.62 -3.46 -13.90
C SER A 446 -6.05 -3.31 -12.44
N VAL A 447 -5.72 -2.17 -11.84
CA VAL A 447 -6.20 -1.80 -10.50
C VAL A 447 -7.63 -1.25 -10.57
N ALA A 448 -8.25 -1.28 -11.76
CA ALA A 448 -9.63 -0.87 -11.97
C ALA A 448 -10.56 -1.62 -11.01
N GLY A 449 -11.36 -0.85 -10.28
CA GLY A 449 -12.29 -1.35 -9.28
C GLY A 449 -11.76 -1.40 -7.84
N PHE A 450 -10.44 -1.30 -7.61
CA PHE A 450 -9.89 -1.24 -6.25
C PHE A 450 -9.92 0.17 -5.61
N GLY A 451 -10.25 1.21 -6.40
CA GLY A 451 -10.34 2.60 -5.92
C GLY A 451 -9.02 3.39 -6.00
N PHE A 452 -8.00 2.88 -6.70
CA PHE A 452 -6.69 3.52 -6.77
C PHE A 452 -6.55 4.50 -7.94
N GLY A 453 -7.42 4.42 -8.95
CA GLY A 453 -7.31 5.20 -10.19
C GLY A 453 -7.16 6.71 -9.98
N LEU A 454 -8.18 7.36 -9.40
CA LEU A 454 -8.17 8.81 -9.18
C LEU A 454 -7.02 9.31 -8.27
N PRO A 455 -6.70 8.66 -7.13
CA PRO A 455 -5.49 8.97 -6.38
C PRO A 455 -4.23 8.93 -7.24
N LEU A 456 -4.04 7.87 -8.04
CA LEU A 456 -2.85 7.73 -8.86
C LEU A 456 -2.78 8.76 -9.98
N VAL A 457 -3.89 9.04 -10.66
CA VAL A 457 -3.95 10.12 -11.67
C VAL A 457 -3.44 11.43 -11.09
N LYS A 458 -3.88 11.77 -9.87
CA LYS A 458 -3.43 12.96 -9.14
C LYS A 458 -1.92 12.94 -8.86
N LEU A 459 -1.38 11.80 -8.43
CA LEU A 459 0.06 11.67 -8.15
C LEU A 459 0.91 11.75 -9.43
N TYR A 460 0.48 11.11 -10.53
CA TYR A 460 1.15 11.22 -11.82
C TYR A 460 1.18 12.66 -12.35
N SER A 461 0.08 13.42 -12.20
CA SER A 461 0.06 14.84 -12.56
C SER A 461 1.05 15.64 -11.71
N LYS A 462 0.99 15.45 -10.39
CA LYS A 462 1.85 16.19 -9.44
C LYS A 462 3.33 15.87 -9.62
N TYR A 463 3.67 14.62 -9.95
CA TYR A 463 5.07 14.18 -10.07
C TYR A 463 5.85 14.98 -11.12
N TRP A 464 5.18 15.38 -12.21
CA TRP A 464 5.78 16.19 -13.28
C TRP A 464 5.45 17.69 -13.18
N GLY A 465 5.02 18.18 -12.01
CA GLY A 465 4.72 19.59 -11.79
C GLY A 465 3.37 20.05 -12.35
N GLY A 466 2.57 19.14 -12.90
CA GLY A 466 1.20 19.42 -13.36
C GLY A 466 0.17 19.34 -12.23
N GLU A 467 -1.11 19.46 -12.62
CA GLU A 467 -2.24 19.42 -11.70
C GLU A 467 -3.36 18.51 -12.22
N PHE A 468 -4.11 17.91 -11.31
CA PHE A 468 -5.36 17.21 -11.59
C PHE A 468 -6.50 17.83 -10.78
N LYS A 469 -7.58 18.23 -11.46
CA LYS A 469 -8.81 18.73 -10.83
C LYS A 469 -10.02 17.92 -11.31
N LEU A 470 -10.98 17.73 -10.42
CA LEU A 470 -12.25 17.06 -10.72
C LEU A 470 -13.39 17.95 -10.24
N ASN A 471 -14.31 18.28 -11.13
CA ASN A 471 -15.51 19.06 -10.84
C ASN A 471 -16.73 18.26 -11.27
N SER A 472 -17.70 18.10 -10.38
CA SER A 472 -18.87 17.31 -10.68
C SER A 472 -20.17 18.06 -10.39
N VAL A 473 -21.14 17.90 -11.28
CA VAL A 473 -22.48 18.43 -11.16
C VAL A 473 -23.40 17.25 -10.88
N SER A 474 -23.73 17.04 -9.61
CA SER A 474 -24.62 15.96 -9.18
C SER A 474 -25.98 16.06 -9.88
N GLY A 475 -26.42 14.95 -10.47
CA GLY A 475 -27.59 14.85 -11.33
C GLY A 475 -27.30 15.01 -12.83
N TYR A 476 -26.09 15.45 -13.22
CA TYR A 476 -25.74 15.70 -14.63
C TYR A 476 -24.48 14.93 -15.07
N GLY A 477 -23.30 15.29 -14.56
CA GLY A 477 -22.05 14.82 -15.15
C GLY A 477 -20.80 15.24 -14.38
N THR A 478 -19.63 14.82 -14.86
CA THR A 478 -18.33 15.15 -14.26
C THR A 478 -17.34 15.64 -15.31
N ASP A 479 -16.55 16.65 -14.93
CA ASP A 479 -15.40 17.13 -15.68
C ASP A 479 -14.11 16.84 -14.91
N ALA A 480 -13.19 16.15 -15.56
CA ALA A 480 -11.82 15.89 -15.10
C ALA A 480 -10.84 16.74 -15.92
N TYR A 481 -9.95 17.48 -15.24
CA TYR A 481 -8.98 18.38 -15.85
C TYR A 481 -7.56 17.92 -15.50
N LEU A 482 -6.73 17.76 -16.53
CA LEU A 482 -5.29 17.54 -16.42
C LEU A 482 -4.58 18.77 -16.96
N TYR A 483 -3.70 19.35 -16.15
CA TYR A 483 -2.87 20.50 -16.48
C TYR A 483 -1.41 20.07 -16.56
N PHE A 484 -0.73 20.42 -17.65
CA PHE A 484 0.67 20.10 -17.90
C PHE A 484 1.45 21.37 -18.22
N THR A 485 2.63 21.51 -17.64
CA THR A 485 3.57 22.58 -18.00
C THR A 485 4.32 22.21 -19.28
N LYS A 486 4.53 23.20 -20.16
CA LYS A 486 5.32 23.05 -21.39
C LYS A 486 6.82 23.13 -21.17
#